data_AF-A0A2T6APL1-F1
#
_entry.id   AF-A0A2T6APL1-F1
#
_cell.length_a   1.000
_cell.length_b   1.000
_cell.length_c   1.000
_cell.angle_alpha   90.00
_cell.angle_beta   90.00
_cell.angle_gamma   90.00
#
_symmetry.space_group_name_H-M   'P 1'
#
loop_
_entity.id
_entity.type
_entity.pdbx_description
1 polymer ?
#
loop_
_entity_poly.entity_id
_entity_poly.type
_entity_poly.pdbx_seq_one_letter_code
_entity_poly.pdbx_strand_id
1 'polypeptide(L)'
;MEEVDLDKIWAAYPSDRRRDRTGCRRHFAEALGDASVEELAAAATAYAAESDGYTRSKVCLLDNWLRLGKWRHVDALRQQKATSSESAEKILRQVAGWVKTRHGMCRHVTSGQVTAALQRGLITRDEATAAGVLK
;
A
#
# COMPACT_ATOMS: atom_id res chain seq x y z
N MET A 1 -1.62 34.31 -10.54
CA MET A 1 -2.53 33.25 -10.08
C MET A 1 -1.72 31.98 -10.09
N GLU A 2 -1.48 31.41 -8.92
CA GLU A 2 -0.76 30.15 -8.77
C GLU A 2 -1.47 29.11 -9.62
N GLU A 3 -0.80 28.62 -10.66
CA GLU A 3 -1.34 27.57 -11.51
C GLU A 3 -1.30 26.29 -10.68
N VAL A 4 -2.38 26.11 -9.91
CA VAL A 4 -2.53 25.01 -8.96
C VAL A 4 -2.18 23.73 -9.69
N ASP A 5 -1.17 23.00 -9.20
CA ASP A 5 -0.50 21.88 -9.88
C ASP A 5 -1.40 20.61 -9.92
N LEU A 6 -2.56 20.78 -10.56
CA LEU A 6 -3.52 19.75 -10.87
C LEU A 6 -2.90 18.74 -11.83
N ASP A 7 -1.86 19.13 -12.57
CA ASP A 7 -1.17 18.35 -13.58
C ASP A 7 -0.53 17.11 -12.97
N LYS A 8 0.05 17.25 -11.78
CA LYS A 8 0.63 16.14 -11.01
C LYS A 8 -0.41 15.08 -10.63
N ILE A 9 -1.55 15.52 -10.09
CA ILE A 9 -2.65 14.62 -9.70
C ILE A 9 -3.34 14.03 -10.93
N TRP A 10 -3.55 14.86 -11.95
CA TRP A 10 -4.10 14.45 -13.22
C TRP A 10 -3.24 13.35 -13.83
N ALA A 11 -1.91 13.50 -13.87
CA ALA A 11 -0.99 12.48 -14.38
C ALA A 11 -1.02 11.19 -13.55
N ALA A 12 -1.17 11.28 -12.22
CA ALA A 12 -1.21 10.14 -11.30
C ALA A 12 -2.51 9.32 -11.35
N TYR A 13 -3.63 9.90 -11.77
CA TYR A 13 -4.94 9.23 -11.77
C TYR A 13 -5.15 8.32 -12.99
N PRO A 14 -5.98 7.26 -12.98
CA PRO A 14 -6.22 6.44 -14.17
C PRO A 14 -6.69 7.27 -15.39
N SER A 15 -6.05 7.10 -16.55
CA SER A 15 -6.27 7.93 -17.75
C SER A 15 -7.69 7.84 -18.31
N ASP A 16 -8.30 6.66 -18.21
CA ASP A 16 -9.68 6.39 -18.63
C ASP A 16 -10.74 6.98 -17.68
N ARG A 17 -10.32 7.55 -16.54
CA ARG A 17 -11.17 8.16 -15.50
C ARG A 17 -11.08 9.69 -15.42
N ARG A 18 -10.35 10.33 -16.33
CA ARG A 18 -10.16 11.78 -16.37
C ARG A 18 -11.10 12.36 -17.44
N ARG A 19 -12.21 13.00 -17.05
CA ARG A 19 -13.27 13.45 -17.99
C ARG A 19 -13.59 14.95 -17.96
N ASP A 20 -13.15 15.70 -16.97
CA ASP A 20 -13.48 17.13 -16.86
C ASP A 20 -12.41 17.88 -16.06
N ARG A 21 -11.34 18.33 -16.75
CA ARG A 21 -10.20 18.99 -16.10
C ARG A 21 -10.60 20.32 -15.46
N THR A 22 -11.53 21.05 -16.08
CA THR A 22 -12.02 22.34 -15.57
C THR A 22 -12.89 22.14 -14.33
N GLY A 23 -13.81 21.17 -14.34
CA GLY A 23 -14.60 20.81 -13.17
C GLY A 23 -13.75 20.28 -12.00
N CYS A 24 -12.66 19.57 -12.31
CA CYS A 24 -11.69 19.14 -11.30
C CYS A 24 -10.99 20.32 -10.61
N ARG A 25 -10.72 21.44 -11.29
CA ARG A 25 -10.01 22.59 -10.68
C ARG A 25 -10.73 23.12 -9.44
N ARG A 26 -12.06 23.22 -9.48
CA ARG A 26 -12.85 23.68 -8.32
C ARG A 26 -12.71 22.73 -7.13
N HIS A 27 -12.95 21.45 -7.37
CA HIS A 27 -12.85 20.43 -6.32
C HIS A 27 -11.42 20.22 -5.82
N PHE A 28 -10.44 20.48 -6.66
CA PHE A 28 -9.04 20.47 -6.28
C PHE A 28 -8.69 21.65 -5.37
N ALA A 29 -9.14 22.86 -5.68
CA ALA A 29 -8.98 24.01 -4.80
C ALA A 29 -9.64 23.78 -3.43
N GLU A 30 -10.82 23.14 -3.39
CA GLU A 30 -11.46 22.72 -2.15
C GLU A 30 -10.59 21.70 -1.39
N ALA A 31 -10.05 20.68 -2.08
CA ALA A 31 -9.19 19.66 -1.47
C ALA A 31 -7.87 20.22 -0.93
N LEU A 32 -7.33 21.28 -1.53
CA LEU A 32 -6.13 21.97 -1.05
C LEU A 32 -6.32 22.71 0.27
N GLY A 33 -7.56 22.95 0.68
CA GLY A 33 -7.86 23.42 2.04
C GLY A 33 -7.53 22.40 3.12
N ASP A 34 -7.45 21.11 2.75
CA ASP A 34 -7.29 20.01 3.70
C ASP A 34 -5.99 19.20 3.51
N ALA A 35 -5.40 19.19 2.31
CA ALA A 35 -4.18 18.44 1.99
C ALA A 35 -3.31 19.14 0.94
N SER A 36 -2.01 18.87 0.97
CA SER A 36 -1.05 19.36 -0.02
C SER A 36 -1.23 18.69 -1.38
N VAL A 37 -0.68 19.32 -2.43
CA VAL A 37 -0.62 18.75 -3.78
C VAL A 37 0.08 17.38 -3.75
N GLU A 38 1.15 17.26 -2.97
CA GLU A 38 1.95 16.06 -2.77
C GLU A 38 1.11 14.92 -2.19
N GLU A 39 0.34 15.19 -1.13
CA GLU A 39 -0.54 14.22 -0.49
C GLU A 39 -1.65 13.77 -1.45
N LEU A 40 -2.27 14.70 -2.16
CA LEU A 40 -3.30 14.38 -3.14
C LEU A 40 -2.75 13.58 -4.33
N ALA A 41 -1.53 13.87 -4.80
CA ALA A 41 -0.87 13.13 -5.86
C ALA A 41 -0.45 11.71 -5.41
N ALA A 42 0.02 11.59 -4.17
CA ALA A 42 0.33 10.29 -3.57
C ALA A 42 -0.94 9.44 -3.41
N ALA A 43 -2.03 10.04 -2.90
CA ALA A 43 -3.32 9.38 -2.77
C ALA A 43 -3.91 8.99 -4.14
N ALA A 44 -3.76 9.83 -5.17
CA ALA A 44 -4.18 9.51 -6.54
C ALA A 44 -3.41 8.32 -7.12
N THR A 45 -2.09 8.29 -6.93
CA THR A 45 -1.21 7.19 -7.36
C THR A 45 -1.60 5.88 -6.65
N ALA A 46 -1.80 5.94 -5.34
CA ALA A 46 -2.21 4.78 -4.55
C ALA A 46 -3.60 4.27 -4.95
N TYR A 47 -4.55 5.18 -5.20
CA TYR A 47 -5.87 4.82 -5.69
C TYR A 47 -5.81 4.16 -7.08
N ALA A 48 -4.96 4.66 -7.98
CA ALA A 48 -4.73 4.06 -9.29
C ALA A 48 -4.19 2.63 -9.16
N ALA A 49 -3.20 2.41 -8.29
CA ALA A 49 -2.63 1.08 -8.06
C ALA A 49 -3.63 0.11 -7.41
N GLU A 50 -4.46 0.58 -6.47
CA GLU A 50 -5.47 -0.27 -5.82
C GLU A 50 -6.62 -0.64 -6.77
N SER A 51 -6.97 0.27 -7.68
CA SER A 51 -8.01 0.06 -8.67
C SER A 51 -7.50 -0.62 -9.95
N ASP A 52 -6.24 -1.02 -10.01
CA ASP A 52 -5.71 -1.77 -11.13
C ASP A 52 -6.43 -3.11 -11.28
N GLY A 53 -6.83 -3.43 -12.51
CA GLY A 53 -7.66 -4.60 -12.82
C GLY A 53 -9.15 -4.48 -12.44
N TYR A 54 -9.60 -3.38 -11.84
CA TYR A 54 -11.02 -3.19 -11.54
C TYR A 54 -11.81 -2.84 -12.81
N THR A 55 -13.08 -3.26 -12.85
CA THR A 55 -13.96 -2.86 -13.94
C THR A 55 -14.19 -1.35 -13.91
N ARG A 56 -14.36 -0.77 -15.10
CA ARG A 56 -14.60 0.65 -15.30
C ARG A 56 -15.65 1.28 -14.37
N SER A 57 -16.72 0.56 -14.01
CA SER A 57 -17.78 1.05 -13.11
C SER A 57 -17.39 1.13 -11.62
N LYS A 58 -16.28 0.50 -11.23
CA LYS A 58 -15.78 0.44 -9.85
C LYS A 58 -14.73 1.50 -9.54
N VAL A 59 -14.22 2.19 -10.56
CA VAL A 59 -13.24 3.26 -10.43
C VAL A 59 -13.96 4.60 -10.57
N CYS A 60 -13.81 5.46 -9.56
CA CYS A 60 -14.39 6.79 -9.59
C CYS A 60 -13.75 7.63 -10.69
N LEU A 61 -14.52 8.57 -11.24
CA LEU A 61 -13.95 9.66 -12.02
C LEU A 61 -13.19 10.62 -11.08
N LEU A 62 -12.16 11.29 -11.58
CA LEU A 62 -11.30 12.18 -10.77
C LEU A 62 -12.10 13.30 -10.08
N ASP A 63 -13.06 13.89 -10.79
CA ASP A 63 -13.96 14.92 -10.26
C ASP A 63 -14.76 14.43 -9.04
N ASN A 64 -15.30 13.22 -9.14
CA ASN A 64 -16.04 12.56 -8.06
C ASN A 64 -15.12 12.13 -6.93
N TRP A 65 -13.90 11.70 -7.23
CA TRP A 65 -12.93 11.32 -6.21
C TRP A 65 -12.48 12.51 -5.36
N LEU A 66 -12.23 13.66 -5.99
CA LEU A 66 -11.95 14.93 -5.32
C LEU A 66 -13.17 15.42 -4.52
N ARG A 67 -14.34 15.51 -5.17
CA ARG A 67 -15.59 16.00 -4.56
C ARG A 67 -16.04 15.17 -3.37
N LEU A 68 -15.84 13.85 -3.39
CA LEU A 68 -16.20 12.95 -2.30
C LEU A 68 -15.09 12.83 -1.23
N GLY A 69 -13.95 13.51 -1.38
CA GLY A 69 -12.86 13.46 -0.41
C GLY A 69 -12.24 12.07 -0.25
N LYS A 70 -12.27 11.22 -1.29
CA LYS A 70 -11.85 9.81 -1.20
C LYS A 70 -10.36 9.65 -0.90
N TRP A 71 -9.55 10.66 -1.19
CA TRP A 71 -8.12 10.70 -0.87
C TRP A 71 -7.84 10.52 0.63
N ARG A 72 -8.71 11.02 1.51
CA ARG A 72 -8.58 10.90 2.97
C ARG A 72 -8.57 9.45 3.44
N HIS A 73 -9.31 8.58 2.75
CA HIS A 73 -9.40 7.17 3.11
C HIS A 73 -8.23 6.35 2.57
N VAL A 74 -7.69 6.74 1.41
CA VAL A 74 -6.58 6.03 0.75
C VAL A 74 -5.32 6.11 1.60
N ASP A 75 -5.02 7.27 2.20
CA ASP A 75 -3.86 7.41 3.09
C ASP A 75 -4.01 6.60 4.38
N ALA A 76 -5.19 6.63 5.01
CA ALA A 76 -5.45 5.82 6.20
C ALA A 76 -5.31 4.31 5.92
N LEU A 77 -5.83 3.84 4.79
CA LEU A 77 -5.67 2.44 4.35
C LEU A 77 -4.20 2.11 4.02
N ARG A 78 -3.46 3.04 3.43
CA ARG A 78 -2.04 2.85 3.13
C ARG A 78 -1.22 2.77 4.41
N GLN A 79 -1.42 3.66 5.37
CA GLN A 79 -0.74 3.60 6.66
C GLN A 79 -1.03 2.24 7.34
N GLN A 80 -2.28 1.78 7.32
CA GLN A 80 -2.63 0.45 7.82
C GLN A 80 -1.92 -0.68 7.06
N LYS A 81 -1.86 -0.64 5.72
CA LYS A 81 -1.14 -1.64 4.90
C LYS A 81 0.37 -1.61 5.16
N ALA A 82 0.97 -0.42 5.26
CA ALA A 82 2.39 -0.24 5.54
C ALA A 82 2.75 -0.77 6.93
N THR A 83 2.02 -0.37 7.98
CA THR A 83 2.21 -0.88 9.35
C THR A 83 1.99 -2.38 9.42
N SER A 84 1.02 -2.93 8.67
CA SER A 84 0.79 -4.38 8.59
C SER A 84 1.98 -5.10 7.94
N SER A 85 2.53 -4.54 6.85
CA SER A 85 3.71 -5.11 6.17
C SER A 85 4.97 -5.02 7.02
N GLU A 86 5.20 -3.91 7.71
CA GLU A 86 6.32 -3.73 8.65
C GLU A 86 6.20 -4.69 9.84
N SER A 87 4.99 -4.84 10.39
CA SER A 87 4.71 -5.79 11.45
C SER A 87 4.94 -7.23 10.98
N ALA A 88 4.46 -7.58 9.79
CA ALA A 88 4.70 -8.89 9.19
C ALA A 88 6.20 -9.14 8.97
N GLU A 89 6.95 -8.15 8.51
CA GLU A 89 8.39 -8.26 8.33
C GLU A 89 9.12 -8.42 9.66
N LYS A 90 8.73 -7.67 10.70
CA LYS A 90 9.28 -7.81 12.06
C LYS A 90 9.04 -9.22 12.61
N ILE A 91 7.83 -9.76 12.42
CA ILE A 91 7.50 -11.14 12.79
C ILE A 91 8.39 -12.13 12.04
N LEU A 92 8.59 -11.96 10.72
CA LEU A 92 9.46 -12.84 9.93
C LEU A 92 10.92 -12.78 10.37
N ARG A 93 11.44 -11.60 10.74
CA ARG A 93 12.79 -11.46 11.31
C ARG A 93 12.91 -12.16 12.67
N GLN A 94 11.89 -12.07 13.52
CA GLN A 94 11.86 -12.78 14.81
C GLN A 94 11.84 -14.30 14.60
N VAL A 95 11.01 -14.78 13.68
CA VAL A 95 10.97 -16.20 13.28
C VAL A 95 12.35 -16.66 12.80
N ALA A 96 13.01 -15.87 11.94
CA ALA A 96 14.35 -16.20 11.48
C ALA A 96 15.38 -16.29 12.62
N GLY A 97 15.30 -15.37 13.60
CA GLY A 97 16.12 -15.41 14.81
C GLY A 97 15.88 -16.68 15.63
N TRP A 98 14.63 -17.09 15.82
CA TRP A 98 14.29 -18.33 16.54
C TRP A 98 14.82 -19.57 15.83
N VAL A 99 14.68 -19.64 14.51
CA VAL A 99 15.18 -20.77 13.70
C VAL A 99 16.70 -20.88 13.81
N LYS A 100 17.44 -19.77 13.65
CA LYS A 100 18.91 -19.77 13.75
C LYS A 100 19.43 -20.14 15.13
N THR A 101 18.72 -19.74 16.18
CA THR A 101 19.09 -20.06 17.57
C THR A 101 18.48 -21.38 18.06
N ARG A 102 17.70 -22.08 17.23
CA ARG A 102 16.91 -23.27 17.60
C ARG A 102 16.07 -23.07 18.86
N HIS A 103 15.50 -21.86 18.98
CA HIS A 103 14.76 -21.45 20.16
C HIS A 103 13.48 -22.27 20.35
N GLY A 104 13.03 -22.46 21.59
CA GLY A 104 11.83 -23.24 21.92
C GLY A 104 10.55 -22.74 21.23
N MET A 105 10.51 -21.46 20.82
CA MET A 105 9.41 -20.85 20.07
C MET A 105 9.26 -21.37 18.64
N CYS A 106 10.24 -22.10 18.10
CA CYS A 106 10.16 -22.76 16.80
C CYS A 106 8.90 -23.66 16.67
N ARG A 107 8.45 -24.27 17.77
CA ARG A 107 7.24 -25.12 17.80
C ARG A 107 5.94 -24.38 17.46
N HIS A 108 5.93 -23.04 17.57
CA HIS A 108 4.76 -22.20 17.31
C HIS A 108 4.85 -21.47 15.96
N VAL A 109 5.94 -21.66 15.22
CA VAL A 109 6.11 -21.05 13.90
C VAL A 109 5.25 -21.82 12.90
N THR A 110 4.44 -21.07 12.14
CA THR A 110 3.56 -21.67 11.12
C THR A 110 4.33 -21.93 9.82
N SER A 111 3.92 -22.95 9.06
CA SER A 111 4.55 -23.27 7.76
C SER A 111 4.51 -22.10 6.76
N GLY A 112 3.47 -21.25 6.84
CA GLY A 112 3.37 -20.02 6.05
C GLY A 112 4.46 -19.01 6.40
N GLN A 113 4.76 -18.81 7.69
CA GLN A 113 5.86 -17.93 8.13
C GLN A 113 7.23 -18.49 7.75
N VAL A 114 7.45 -19.81 7.84
CA VAL A 114 8.70 -20.45 7.39
C VAL A 114 8.89 -20.25 5.89
N THR A 115 7.84 -20.49 5.09
CA THR A 115 7.89 -20.31 3.64
C THR A 115 8.17 -18.86 3.26
N ALA A 116 7.49 -17.90 3.90
CA ALA A 116 7.72 -16.48 3.67
C ALA A 116 9.15 -16.04 4.09
N ALA A 117 9.69 -16.59 5.19
CA ALA A 117 11.06 -16.33 5.62
C ALA A 117 12.10 -16.92 4.64
N LEU A 118 11.86 -18.12 4.09
CA LEU A 118 12.68 -18.74 3.05
C LEU A 118 12.65 -17.94 1.75
N GLN A 119 11.46 -17.52 1.29
CA GLN A 119 11.31 -16.70 0.09
C GLN A 119 12.02 -15.35 0.20
N ARG A 120 12.07 -14.77 1.40
CA ARG A 120 12.82 -13.54 1.69
C ARG A 120 14.31 -13.77 2.00
N GLY A 121 14.79 -15.01 1.94
CA GLY A 121 16.19 -15.35 2.21
C GLY A 121 16.65 -15.09 3.65
N LEU A 122 15.72 -14.97 4.61
CA LEU A 122 16.04 -14.69 6.01
C LEU A 122 16.60 -15.92 6.74
N ILE A 123 16.21 -17.11 6.27
CA ILE A 123 16.67 -18.43 6.74
C ILE A 123 16.94 -19.33 5.53
N THR A 124 17.74 -20.38 5.73
CA THR A 124 17.95 -21.44 4.73
C THR A 124 17.10 -22.68 5.03
N ARG A 125 16.93 -23.57 4.04
CA ARG A 125 16.23 -24.85 4.25
C ARG A 125 16.93 -25.71 5.30
N ASP A 126 18.26 -25.69 5.33
CA ASP A 126 19.05 -26.47 6.29
C ASP A 126 18.85 -25.96 7.71
N GLU A 127 18.83 -24.63 7.91
CA GLU A 127 18.51 -24.01 9.20
C GLU A 127 17.09 -24.36 9.65
N ALA A 128 16.12 -24.31 8.73
CA ALA A 128 14.72 -24.65 9.01
C ALA A 128 14.54 -26.14 9.39
N THR A 129 15.25 -27.04 8.70
CA THR A 129 15.25 -28.48 8.99
C THR A 129 15.92 -28.78 10.32
N ALA A 130 17.07 -28.15 10.59
CA ALA A 130 17.80 -28.31 11.85
C ALA A 130 17.05 -27.77 13.07
N ALA A 131 16.18 -26.77 12.89
CA ALA A 131 15.28 -26.26 13.92
C ALA A 131 13.98 -27.06 14.07
N GLY A 132 13.74 -28.07 13.22
CA GLY A 132 12.54 -28.92 13.25
C GLY A 132 11.26 -28.22 12.80
N VAL A 133 11.35 -27.06 12.15
CA VAL A 133 10.19 -26.29 11.64
C VAL A 133 9.84 -26.65 10.20
N LEU A 134 10.76 -27.29 9.49
CA LEU A 134 10.59 -27.84 8.15
C LEU A 134 10.91 -29.34 8.23
N LYS A 135 10.01 -30.18 7.71
CA LYS A 135 10.19 -31.63 7.60
C LYS A 135 10.51 -31.99 6.16
#